data_AF-A0A137NW70-F1
#
_entry.id   AF-A0A137NW70-F1
#
_cell.length_a   1.000
_cell.length_b   1.000
_cell.length_c   1.000
_cell.angle_alpha   90.00
_cell.angle_beta   90.00
_cell.angle_gamma   90.00
#
_symmetry.space_group_name_H-M   'P 1'
#
loop_
_entity.id
_entity.type
_entity.pdbx_description
1 polymer ?
#
loop_
_entity_poly.entity_id
_entity_poly.type
_entity_poly.pdbx_seq_one_letter_code
_entity_poly.pdbx_strand_id
1 'polypeptide(L)'
;MSAKFARPNQAFRWVQAQGGQVPPDAVQGGCEEDGRPLYVARQYHEGGLHIGKAAPHIEGCFIAYGGKEIFYKEYYVLCGDARQSRWVECRGQAQPQGWSPIEAGNESDDGRPLYIARQYHEGGLHLGKAAPHIKGFLMPYGMKEYFYKEYYVLCGDARGLRWVECRGRATPQGWSPLEAGNEADGTELYVAKFRYKGGEQIGKAGPGFKDGCAFGYGMKEHYSSGQDQYFVLANPF
;
A
#
# COMPACT_ATOMS: atom_id res chain seq x y z
N MET A 1 -17.95 15.89 -16.02
CA MET A 1 -16.87 15.81 -15.01
C MET A 1 -16.74 14.35 -14.62
N SER A 2 -15.67 13.67 -15.04
CA SER A 2 -15.48 12.25 -14.74
C SER A 2 -14.66 12.11 -13.47
N ALA A 3 -15.25 11.54 -12.43
CA ALA A 3 -14.54 11.17 -11.21
C ALA A 3 -13.43 10.18 -11.58
N LYS A 4 -12.17 10.54 -11.27
CA LYS A 4 -11.03 9.64 -11.38
C LYS A 4 -11.19 8.57 -10.30
N PHE A 5 -11.88 7.48 -10.61
CA PHE A 5 -11.77 6.26 -9.82
C PHE A 5 -10.33 5.77 -9.96
N ALA A 6 -9.56 5.83 -8.88
CA ALA A 6 -8.29 5.11 -8.77
C ALA A 6 -8.57 3.64 -9.13
N ARG A 7 -7.85 3.09 -10.12
CA ARG A 7 -7.97 1.66 -10.42
C ARG A 7 -7.45 0.92 -9.19
N PRO A 8 -8.17 -0.08 -8.67
CA PRO A 8 -7.74 -0.77 -7.46
C PRO A 8 -6.45 -1.54 -7.76
N ASN A 9 -5.56 -1.51 -6.78
CA ASN A 9 -4.36 -2.34 -6.67
C ASN A 9 -4.61 -3.74 -7.24
N GLN A 10 -4.10 -4.04 -8.44
CA GLN A 10 -4.43 -5.30 -9.15
C GLN A 10 -3.99 -6.56 -8.37
N ALA A 11 -3.13 -6.39 -7.35
CA ALA A 11 -2.67 -7.46 -6.48
C ALA A 11 -3.66 -7.84 -5.36
N PHE A 12 -4.52 -6.91 -4.92
CA PHE A 12 -5.42 -7.13 -3.78
C PHE A 12 -6.84 -6.60 -4.04
N ARG A 13 -7.84 -7.34 -3.57
CA ARG A 13 -9.25 -6.96 -3.65
C ARG A 13 -9.95 -7.18 -2.32
N TRP A 14 -11.02 -6.43 -2.09
CA TRP A 14 -11.89 -6.62 -0.93
C TRP A 14 -13.10 -7.44 -1.32
N VAL A 15 -13.29 -8.57 -0.65
CA VAL A 15 -14.41 -9.50 -0.91
C VAL A 15 -15.35 -9.45 0.28
N GLN A 16 -16.64 -9.24 0.02
CA GLN A 16 -17.66 -9.28 1.06
C GLN A 16 -17.78 -10.69 1.64
N ALA A 17 -17.91 -10.78 2.95
CA ALA A 17 -18.06 -12.03 3.70
C ALA A 17 -18.94 -11.81 4.94
N GLN A 18 -19.38 -12.91 5.55
CA GLN A 18 -20.19 -12.87 6.76
C GLN A 18 -20.04 -14.12 7.62
N GLY A 19 -20.33 -14.01 8.92
CA GLY A 19 -20.52 -15.18 9.80
C GLY A 19 -19.34 -16.15 9.80
N GLY A 20 -18.10 -15.64 9.86
CA GLY A 20 -16.87 -16.44 9.82
C GLY A 20 -16.41 -16.93 8.44
N GLN A 21 -17.13 -16.63 7.36
CA GLN A 21 -16.67 -16.97 6.01
C GLN A 21 -15.35 -16.27 5.66
N VAL A 22 -14.37 -17.04 5.19
CA VAL A 22 -13.08 -16.52 4.71
C VAL A 22 -12.85 -17.02 3.28
N PRO A 23 -12.67 -16.13 2.29
CA PRO A 23 -12.37 -16.53 0.92
C PRO A 23 -11.05 -17.33 0.79
N PRO A 24 -10.92 -18.23 -0.20
CA PRO A 24 -9.74 -19.11 -0.33
C PRO A 24 -8.39 -18.41 -0.46
N ASP A 25 -8.35 -17.18 -0.98
CA ASP A 25 -7.13 -16.38 -1.18
C ASP A 25 -7.06 -15.17 -0.24
N ALA A 26 -7.69 -15.28 0.93
CA ALA A 26 -7.64 -14.26 1.96
C ALA A 26 -6.20 -14.05 2.48
N VAL A 27 -5.83 -12.79 2.70
CA VAL A 27 -4.53 -12.40 3.25
C VAL A 27 -4.55 -12.66 4.76
N GLN A 28 -3.86 -13.71 5.19
CA GLN A 28 -3.56 -13.92 6.60
C GLN A 28 -2.57 -12.85 7.06
N GLY A 29 -2.95 -12.06 8.07
CA GLY A 29 -2.12 -11.00 8.61
C GLY A 29 -1.61 -11.26 10.03
N GLY A 30 -2.19 -12.26 10.70
CA GLY A 30 -1.91 -12.58 12.09
C GLY A 30 -2.32 -14.00 12.48
N CYS A 31 -2.26 -14.26 13.78
CA CYS A 31 -2.72 -15.49 14.41
C CYS A 31 -3.05 -15.24 15.89
N GLU A 32 -3.94 -16.06 16.45
CA GLU A 32 -4.14 -16.14 17.89
C GLU A 32 -2.93 -16.79 18.58
N GLU A 33 -2.92 -16.80 19.93
CA GLU A 33 -1.91 -17.49 20.74
C GLU A 33 -1.79 -18.98 20.40
N ASP A 34 -2.91 -19.65 20.13
CA ASP A 34 -2.94 -21.08 19.75
C ASP A 34 -2.63 -21.34 18.27
N GLY A 35 -2.20 -20.30 17.53
CA GLY A 35 -1.80 -20.38 16.14
C GLY A 35 -2.97 -20.33 15.14
N ARG A 36 -4.23 -20.24 15.59
CA ARG A 36 -5.37 -20.08 14.66
C ARG A 36 -5.22 -18.79 13.85
N PRO A 37 -5.48 -18.81 12.52
CA PRO A 37 -5.18 -17.68 11.66
C PRO A 37 -6.14 -16.50 11.87
N LEU A 38 -5.60 -15.29 11.72
CA LEU A 38 -6.36 -14.04 11.65
C LEU A 38 -6.17 -13.40 10.28
N TYR A 39 -7.28 -13.04 9.63
CA TYR A 39 -7.31 -12.48 8.28
C TYR A 39 -7.57 -10.98 8.32
N VAL A 40 -6.98 -10.27 7.36
CA VAL A 40 -7.17 -8.83 7.21
C VAL A 40 -8.61 -8.56 6.80
N ALA A 41 -9.32 -7.79 7.62
CA ALA A 41 -10.71 -7.43 7.38
C ALA A 41 -10.92 -5.92 7.52
N ARG A 42 -12.05 -5.43 7.01
CA ARG A 42 -12.51 -4.07 7.24
C ARG A 42 -14.03 -3.97 7.32
N GLN A 43 -14.52 -2.91 7.94
CA GLN A 43 -15.95 -2.58 7.97
C GLN A 43 -16.17 -1.07 8.13
N TYR A 44 -17.26 -0.58 7.58
CA TYR A 44 -17.80 0.77 7.76
C TYR A 44 -18.33 0.95 9.19
N HIS A 45 -17.89 2.02 9.83
CA HIS A 45 -18.36 2.42 11.16
C HIS A 45 -18.26 3.94 11.28
N GLU A 46 -19.33 4.59 11.76
CA GLU A 46 -19.37 6.04 12.00
C GLU A 46 -18.91 6.89 10.79
N GLY A 47 -19.31 6.48 9.58
CA GLY A 47 -18.99 7.18 8.32
C GLY A 47 -17.58 6.92 7.76
N GLY A 48 -16.73 6.22 8.51
CA GLY A 48 -15.38 5.84 8.08
C GLY A 48 -15.31 4.36 7.71
N LEU A 49 -14.17 3.95 7.19
CA LEU A 49 -13.88 2.55 6.83
C LEU A 49 -12.67 2.07 7.62
N HIS A 50 -12.87 1.12 8.54
CA HIS A 50 -11.85 0.76 9.52
C HIS A 50 -11.36 -0.68 9.36
N ILE A 51 -10.05 -0.85 9.55
CA ILE A 51 -9.35 -2.14 9.43
C ILE A 51 -9.42 -2.89 10.75
N GLY A 52 -9.52 -4.22 10.65
CA GLY A 52 -9.66 -5.13 11.76
C GLY A 52 -9.20 -6.55 11.43
N LYS A 53 -9.69 -7.50 12.22
CA LYS A 53 -9.40 -8.94 12.10
C LYS A 53 -10.69 -9.74 11.93
N ALA A 54 -10.67 -10.73 11.04
CA ALA A 54 -11.73 -11.73 10.91
C ALA A 54 -11.14 -13.13 10.92
N ALA A 55 -11.92 -14.12 11.35
CA ALA A 55 -11.56 -15.52 11.29
C ALA A 55 -12.80 -16.42 11.39
N PRO A 56 -12.72 -17.69 10.94
CA PRO A 56 -13.82 -18.63 11.08
C PRO A 56 -14.25 -18.82 12.54
N HIS A 57 -13.28 -18.91 13.48
CA HIS A 57 -13.58 -19.09 14.91
C HIS A 57 -14.06 -17.83 15.63
N ILE A 58 -13.91 -16.65 15.00
CA ILE A 58 -14.50 -15.39 15.49
C ILE A 58 -15.95 -15.26 15.03
N GLU A 59 -16.34 -15.98 13.96
CA GLU A 59 -17.65 -15.89 13.32
C GLU A 59 -18.03 -14.48 12.86
N GLY A 60 -17.03 -13.62 12.62
CA GLY A 60 -17.23 -12.20 12.34
C GLY A 60 -15.93 -11.44 12.12
N CYS A 61 -16.02 -10.12 12.28
CA CYS A 61 -14.92 -9.17 12.20
C CYS A 61 -14.92 -8.26 13.43
N PHE A 62 -13.73 -7.97 13.95
CA PHE A 62 -13.53 -6.96 14.98
C PHE A 62 -12.73 -5.78 14.44
N ILE A 63 -13.22 -4.56 14.67
CA ILE A 63 -12.51 -3.31 14.39
C ILE A 63 -12.22 -2.54 15.68
N ALA A 64 -11.18 -1.72 15.65
CA ALA A 64 -10.86 -0.77 16.70
C ALA A 64 -11.47 0.60 16.39
N TYR A 65 -12.26 1.15 17.30
CA TYR A 65 -12.79 2.52 17.18
C TYR A 65 -13.17 3.10 18.54
N GLY A 66 -12.79 4.37 18.77
CA GLY A 66 -13.23 5.14 19.95
C GLY A 66 -12.88 4.49 21.29
N GLY A 67 -11.72 3.83 21.40
CA GLY A 67 -11.31 3.13 22.62
C GLY A 67 -11.90 1.72 22.79
N LYS A 68 -12.70 1.22 21.83
CA LYS A 68 -13.44 -0.04 21.93
C LYS A 68 -13.09 -1.00 20.80
N GLU A 69 -13.28 -2.29 21.09
CA GLU A 69 -13.38 -3.34 20.08
C GLU A 69 -14.85 -3.51 19.70
N ILE A 70 -15.14 -3.42 18.39
CA ILE A 70 -16.50 -3.43 17.86
C ILE A 70 -16.66 -4.64 16.94
N PHE A 71 -17.70 -5.44 17.19
CA PHE A 71 -18.00 -6.66 16.45
C PHE A 71 -18.96 -6.40 15.29
N TYR A 72 -18.70 -7.07 14.17
CA TYR A 72 -19.56 -7.10 13.00
C TYR A 72 -19.70 -8.51 12.43
N LYS A 73 -20.94 -8.87 12.08
CA LYS A 73 -21.23 -10.16 11.43
C LYS A 73 -20.97 -10.14 9.93
N GLU A 74 -21.23 -9.02 9.27
CA GLU A 74 -20.91 -8.76 7.87
C GLU A 74 -19.63 -7.91 7.80
N TYR A 75 -18.78 -8.16 6.81
CA TYR A 75 -17.49 -7.48 6.68
C TYR A 75 -16.89 -7.70 5.29
N TYR A 76 -15.72 -7.11 5.04
CA TYR A 76 -14.93 -7.35 3.85
C TYR A 76 -13.57 -7.93 4.23
N VAL A 77 -13.11 -8.94 3.48
CA VAL A 77 -11.81 -9.59 3.66
C VAL A 77 -10.88 -9.20 2.52
N LEU A 78 -9.63 -8.85 2.85
CA LEU A 78 -8.59 -8.59 1.86
C LEU A 78 -8.16 -9.92 1.24
N CYS A 79 -8.22 -10.03 -0.08
CA CYS A 79 -7.86 -11.21 -0.84
C CYS A 79 -6.83 -10.87 -1.90
N GLY A 80 -5.87 -11.76 -2.15
CA GLY A 80 -4.81 -11.54 -3.13
C GLY A 80 -3.54 -12.35 -2.82
N ASP A 81 -2.53 -12.20 -3.66
CA ASP A 81 -1.25 -12.87 -3.45
C ASP A 81 -0.44 -12.13 -2.38
N ALA A 82 -0.49 -12.61 -1.13
CA ALA A 82 0.27 -12.04 -0.01
C ALA A 82 1.80 -12.03 -0.26
N ARG A 83 2.32 -12.79 -1.24
CA ARG A 83 3.73 -12.69 -1.65
C ARG A 83 4.03 -11.39 -2.38
N GLN A 84 3.03 -10.59 -2.76
CA GLN A 84 3.19 -9.25 -3.33
C GLN A 84 3.08 -8.15 -2.28
N SER A 85 3.22 -8.48 -1.00
CA SER A 85 3.30 -7.51 0.09
C SER A 85 4.41 -7.85 1.08
N ARG A 86 4.75 -6.88 1.91
CA ARG A 86 5.73 -7.01 2.99
C ARG A 86 5.28 -6.25 4.22
N TRP A 87 5.57 -6.81 5.38
CA TRP A 87 5.44 -6.11 6.66
C TRP A 87 6.68 -5.27 6.91
N VAL A 88 6.48 -3.95 7.01
CA VAL A 88 7.54 -2.96 7.21
C VAL A 88 7.39 -2.36 8.59
N GLU A 89 8.48 -2.37 9.36
CA GLU A 89 8.48 -1.83 10.72
C GLU A 89 8.27 -0.31 10.71
N CYS A 90 7.45 0.17 11.63
CA CYS A 90 7.16 1.58 11.85
C CYS A 90 7.22 1.90 13.34
N ARG A 91 7.60 3.15 13.65
CA ARG A 91 7.55 3.71 15.00
C ARG A 91 6.86 5.07 15.00
N GLY A 92 5.87 5.23 15.88
CA GLY A 92 5.06 6.45 15.95
C GLY A 92 4.09 6.54 14.77
N GLN A 93 4.11 7.65 14.04
CA GLN A 93 3.28 7.81 12.84
C GLN A 93 3.67 6.83 11.73
N ALA A 94 2.69 6.39 10.94
CA ALA A 94 2.93 5.38 9.92
C ALA A 94 3.68 5.99 8.72
N GLN A 95 5.01 5.81 8.70
CA GLN A 95 5.91 6.27 7.64
C GLN A 95 6.88 5.13 7.24
N PRO A 96 6.40 4.09 6.54
CA PRO A 96 7.21 2.94 6.17
C PRO A 96 8.31 3.33 5.16
N GLN A 97 9.54 3.41 5.62
CA GLN A 97 10.67 3.96 4.87
C GLN A 97 10.95 3.19 3.57
N GLY A 98 10.80 3.84 2.42
CA GLY A 98 11.07 3.23 1.10
C GLY A 98 10.01 2.23 0.62
N TRP A 99 8.83 2.18 1.27
CA TRP A 99 7.74 1.29 0.88
C TRP A 99 6.40 2.02 0.81
N SER A 100 5.55 1.60 -0.12
CA SER A 100 4.20 2.16 -0.25
C SER A 100 3.21 1.35 0.61
N PRO A 101 2.56 1.95 1.64
CA PRO A 101 1.58 1.26 2.46
C PRO A 101 0.32 0.92 1.64
N ILE A 102 -0.34 -0.19 1.96
CA ILE A 102 -1.64 -0.53 1.36
C ILE A 102 -2.73 0.29 2.07
N GLU A 103 -3.36 1.20 1.33
CA GLU A 103 -4.56 1.91 1.79
C GLU A 103 -5.74 0.94 1.87
N ALA A 104 -6.33 0.84 3.05
CA ALA A 104 -7.32 -0.18 3.36
C ALA A 104 -8.61 0.37 3.95
N GLY A 105 -8.59 1.63 4.36
CA GLY A 105 -9.70 2.33 4.99
C GLY A 105 -9.52 3.84 4.92
N ASN A 106 -10.46 4.57 5.52
CA ASN A 106 -10.41 6.02 5.60
C ASN A 106 -11.09 6.52 6.89
N GLU A 107 -10.67 7.70 7.33
CA GLU A 107 -11.37 8.43 8.38
C GLU A 107 -12.68 9.02 7.86
N SER A 108 -13.65 9.19 8.75
CA SER A 108 -15.00 9.67 8.41
C SER A 108 -15.07 11.17 8.16
N ASP A 109 -14.19 11.95 8.79
CA ASP A 109 -14.24 13.41 8.83
C ASP A 109 -13.62 14.06 7.58
N ASP A 110 -12.48 13.55 7.13
CA ASP A 110 -11.74 14.11 6.01
C ASP A 110 -11.26 13.10 4.97
N GLY A 111 -11.63 11.82 5.13
CA GLY A 111 -11.31 10.77 4.17
C GLY A 111 -9.84 10.39 4.13
N ARG A 112 -9.00 10.86 5.08
CA ARG A 112 -7.58 10.48 5.14
C ARG A 112 -7.42 8.96 5.21
N PRO A 113 -6.39 8.40 4.55
CA PRO A 113 -6.25 6.96 4.44
C PRO A 113 -5.85 6.32 5.78
N LEU A 114 -6.31 5.09 5.95
CA LEU A 114 -5.90 4.17 7.01
C LEU A 114 -5.19 2.96 6.40
N TYR A 115 -4.13 2.52 7.06
CA TYR A 115 -3.28 1.41 6.61
C TYR A 115 -3.48 0.16 7.48
N ILE A 116 -3.24 -1.00 6.88
CA ILE A 116 -3.22 -2.28 7.59
C ILE A 116 -1.96 -2.35 8.43
N ALA A 117 -2.12 -2.61 9.72
CA ALA A 117 -1.01 -2.76 10.64
C ALA A 117 -1.19 -3.98 11.54
N ARG A 118 -0.07 -4.47 12.09
CA ARG A 118 -0.05 -5.56 13.05
C ARG A 118 0.96 -5.37 14.18
N GLN A 119 0.70 -6.00 15.32
CA GLN A 119 1.64 -6.13 16.43
C GLN A 119 1.33 -7.38 17.27
N TYR A 120 2.34 -7.90 17.95
CA TYR A 120 2.24 -8.97 18.93
C TYR A 120 1.53 -8.47 20.20
N HIS A 121 0.55 -9.23 20.66
CA HIS A 121 -0.18 -8.98 21.90
C HIS A 121 -0.66 -10.31 22.48
N GLU A 122 -0.42 -10.54 23.77
CA GLU A 122 -0.89 -11.72 24.50
C GLU A 122 -0.72 -13.06 23.76
N GLY A 123 0.49 -13.37 23.29
CA GLY A 123 0.75 -14.67 22.63
C GLY A 123 0.46 -14.67 21.13
N GLY A 124 -0.39 -13.76 20.65
CA GLY A 124 -0.85 -13.68 19.27
C GLY A 124 -0.26 -12.51 18.48
N LEU A 125 -0.43 -12.56 17.16
CA LEU A 125 -0.13 -11.47 16.24
C LEU A 125 -1.45 -10.91 15.71
N HIS A 126 -1.76 -9.66 16.06
CA HIS A 126 -3.08 -9.09 15.84
C HIS A 126 -3.06 -7.94 14.86
N LEU A 127 -4.18 -7.75 14.16
CA LEU A 127 -4.38 -6.77 13.10
C LEU A 127 -5.18 -5.56 13.58
N GLY A 128 -4.97 -4.44 12.92
CA GLY A 128 -5.69 -3.19 13.18
C GLY A 128 -5.27 -2.09 12.21
N LYS A 129 -5.32 -0.84 12.67
CA LYS A 129 -5.12 0.35 11.83
C LYS A 129 -3.96 1.22 12.30
N ALA A 130 -3.25 1.81 11.35
CA ALA A 130 -2.28 2.88 11.57
C ALA A 130 -2.39 3.90 10.42
N ALA A 131 -1.86 5.10 10.60
CA ALA A 131 -1.88 6.13 9.56
C ALA A 131 -0.83 7.22 9.83
N PRO A 132 -0.53 8.10 8.86
CA PRO A 132 0.41 9.21 9.08
C PRO A 132 -0.09 10.20 10.13
N HIS A 133 -1.40 10.35 10.31
CA HIS A 133 -1.99 11.22 11.33
C HIS A 133 -2.24 10.54 12.68
N ILE A 134 -2.09 9.21 12.77
CA ILE A 134 -2.20 8.45 14.03
C ILE A 134 -0.80 8.26 14.60
N LYS A 135 -0.59 8.53 15.89
CA LYS A 135 0.74 8.47 16.53
C LYS A 135 1.27 7.04 16.79
N GLY A 136 0.64 6.03 16.20
CA GLY A 136 0.92 4.61 16.47
C GLY A 136 -0.04 3.67 15.74
N PHE A 137 -0.13 2.45 16.27
CA PHE A 137 -1.03 1.40 15.86
C PHE A 137 -2.20 1.25 16.84
N LEU A 138 -3.41 1.11 16.32
CA LEU A 138 -4.65 0.86 17.07
C LEU A 138 -5.19 -0.54 16.76
N MET A 139 -5.41 -1.34 17.80
CA MET A 139 -5.72 -2.76 17.71
C MET A 139 -6.96 -3.14 18.53
N PRO A 140 -7.95 -3.83 17.95
CA PRO A 140 -9.06 -4.38 18.71
C PRO A 140 -8.66 -5.68 19.40
N TYR A 141 -8.84 -5.75 20.72
CA TYR A 141 -8.65 -6.97 21.50
C TYR A 141 -9.36 -6.89 22.85
N GLY A 142 -9.99 -7.98 23.28
CA GLY A 142 -10.53 -8.12 24.64
C GLY A 142 -11.49 -7.00 25.05
N MET A 143 -12.39 -6.60 24.13
CA MET A 143 -13.36 -5.50 24.29
C MET A 143 -12.74 -4.08 24.31
N LYS A 144 -11.44 -3.93 24.08
CA LYS A 144 -10.72 -2.66 24.13
C LYS A 144 -9.98 -2.36 22.83
N GLU A 145 -9.68 -1.10 22.64
CA GLU A 145 -8.68 -0.64 21.67
C GLU A 145 -7.32 -0.48 22.37
N TYR A 146 -6.30 -1.17 21.88
CA TYR A 146 -4.93 -1.06 22.36
C TYR A 146 -4.11 -0.16 21.45
N PHE A 147 -3.14 0.53 22.04
CA PHE A 147 -2.22 1.43 21.34
C PHE A 147 -0.77 0.98 21.47
N TYR A 148 -0.06 0.92 20.34
CA TYR A 148 1.37 0.60 20.28
C TYR A 148 2.15 1.65 19.49
N LYS A 149 3.34 2.00 20.00
CA LYS A 149 4.26 2.90 19.28
C LYS A 149 5.08 2.18 18.22
N GLU A 150 5.40 0.91 18.42
CA GLU A 150 6.19 0.08 17.51
C GLU A 150 5.26 -0.99 16.95
N TYR A 151 5.30 -1.20 15.64
CA TYR A 151 4.38 -2.08 14.91
C TYR A 151 4.88 -2.29 13.47
N TYR A 152 4.14 -3.07 12.69
CA TYR A 152 4.43 -3.28 11.28
C TYR A 152 3.25 -2.85 10.42
N VAL A 153 3.53 -2.20 9.29
CA VAL A 153 2.55 -1.81 8.27
C VAL A 153 2.66 -2.74 7.06
N LEU A 154 1.53 -3.20 6.54
CA LEU A 154 1.51 -3.96 5.29
C LEU A 154 1.72 -3.01 4.12
N CYS A 155 2.83 -3.19 3.42
CA CYS A 155 3.20 -2.41 2.25
C CYS A 155 3.17 -3.27 0.99
N GLY A 156 2.84 -2.66 -0.14
CA GLY A 156 2.98 -3.29 -1.46
C GLY A 156 4.43 -3.61 -1.75
N ASP A 157 4.68 -4.69 -2.49
CA ASP A 157 6.02 -5.19 -2.73
C ASP A 157 6.69 -4.53 -3.95
N ALA A 158 7.94 -4.08 -3.78
CA ALA A 158 8.82 -3.62 -4.86
C ALA A 158 9.07 -4.69 -5.95
N ARG A 159 8.76 -5.98 -5.74
CA ARG A 159 8.68 -7.00 -6.81
C ARG A 159 7.54 -6.75 -7.80
N GLY A 160 6.59 -5.87 -7.47
CA GLY A 160 5.58 -5.32 -8.38
C GLY A 160 6.13 -4.28 -9.34
N LEU A 161 7.34 -3.75 -9.13
CA LEU A 161 7.93 -2.78 -10.04
C LEU A 161 7.97 -3.34 -11.46
N ARG A 162 7.48 -2.54 -12.40
CA ARG A 162 7.57 -2.84 -13.84
C ARG A 162 8.24 -1.68 -14.55
N TRP A 163 8.98 -2.03 -15.60
CA TRP A 163 9.35 -1.08 -16.63
C TRP A 163 8.10 -0.80 -17.45
N VAL A 164 7.50 0.38 -17.23
CA VAL A 164 6.29 0.80 -17.93
C VAL A 164 6.68 1.69 -19.10
N GLU A 165 6.21 1.35 -20.29
CA GLU A 165 6.48 2.13 -21.49
C GLU A 165 5.88 3.53 -21.37
N CYS A 166 6.68 4.53 -21.73
CA CYS A 166 6.32 5.92 -21.85
C CYS A 166 6.76 6.47 -23.21
N ARG A 167 6.02 7.47 -23.69
CA ARG A 167 6.37 8.34 -24.81
C ARG A 167 6.02 9.77 -24.42
N GLY A 168 6.82 10.75 -24.83
CA GLY A 168 6.67 12.12 -24.36
C GLY A 168 6.92 12.22 -22.85
N ARG A 169 6.03 12.90 -22.13
CA ARG A 169 6.17 13.12 -20.68
C ARG A 169 6.12 11.80 -19.90
N ALA A 170 6.79 11.75 -18.74
CA ALA A 170 6.88 10.59 -17.87
C ALA A 170 5.57 10.28 -17.13
N THR A 171 4.56 9.85 -17.88
CA THR A 171 3.23 9.50 -17.38
C THR A 171 2.94 8.02 -17.65
N PRO A 172 3.47 7.10 -16.82
CA PRO A 172 3.24 5.68 -17.00
C PRO A 172 1.76 5.36 -16.72
N GLN A 173 0.99 5.13 -17.78
CA GLN A 173 -0.46 5.03 -17.71
C GLN A 173 -0.90 3.82 -16.87
N GLY A 174 -1.60 4.07 -15.76
CA GLY A 174 -2.04 2.98 -14.88
C GLY A 174 -0.97 2.50 -13.90
N TRP A 175 0.11 3.28 -13.70
CA TRP A 175 1.16 3.00 -12.72
C TRP A 175 1.61 4.26 -11.98
N SER A 176 2.13 4.10 -10.77
CA SER A 176 2.77 5.16 -9.98
C SER A 176 4.29 5.14 -10.24
N PRO A 177 4.89 6.18 -10.85
CA PRO A 177 6.33 6.24 -11.02
C PRO A 177 7.08 6.05 -9.70
N LEU A 178 8.21 5.34 -9.73
CA LEU A 178 9.09 5.25 -8.58
C LEU A 178 9.93 6.53 -8.47
N GLU A 179 9.63 7.36 -7.47
CA GLU A 179 10.50 8.46 -7.08
C GLU A 179 11.83 7.92 -6.56
N ALA A 180 12.94 8.43 -7.11
CA ALA A 180 14.30 7.98 -6.81
C ALA A 180 15.28 9.13 -6.58
N GLY A 181 14.78 10.36 -6.51
CA GLY A 181 15.58 11.55 -6.24
C GLY A 181 14.80 12.83 -6.49
N ASN A 182 15.47 13.96 -6.30
CA ASN A 182 14.92 15.29 -6.56
C ASN A 182 15.98 16.16 -7.25
N GLU A 183 15.55 17.07 -8.12
CA GLU A 183 16.37 18.16 -8.62
C GLU A 183 16.70 19.16 -7.49
N ALA A 184 17.62 20.08 -7.74
CA ALA A 184 18.03 21.08 -6.74
C ALA A 184 16.88 22.00 -6.27
N ASP A 185 15.84 22.15 -7.08
CA ASP A 185 14.63 22.91 -6.77
C ASP A 185 13.55 22.08 -6.04
N GLY A 186 13.82 20.80 -5.76
CA GLY A 186 12.90 19.87 -5.12
C GLY A 186 11.95 19.15 -6.09
N THR A 187 12.11 19.32 -7.41
CA THR A 187 11.29 18.58 -8.38
C THR A 187 11.66 17.10 -8.40
N GLU A 188 10.66 16.23 -8.29
CA GLU A 188 10.81 14.77 -8.27
C GLU A 188 11.50 14.21 -9.51
N LEU A 189 12.32 13.18 -9.30
CA LEU A 189 12.98 12.39 -10.33
C LEU A 189 12.59 10.92 -10.22
N TYR A 190 12.29 10.31 -11.37
CA TYR A 190 11.97 8.91 -11.52
C TYR A 190 13.12 8.14 -12.18
N VAL A 191 13.21 6.84 -11.90
CA VAL A 191 14.14 5.95 -12.62
C VAL A 191 13.62 5.67 -14.02
N ALA A 192 14.43 5.96 -15.03
CA ALA A 192 14.12 5.68 -16.43
C ALA A 192 15.11 4.68 -17.04
N LYS A 193 14.69 4.02 -18.11
CA LYS A 193 15.51 3.15 -18.95
C LYS A 193 15.23 3.43 -20.42
N PHE A 194 16.29 3.58 -21.20
CA PHE A 194 16.21 3.87 -22.64
C PHE A 194 17.16 2.99 -23.45
N ARG A 195 16.73 2.57 -24.65
CA ARG A 195 17.60 1.80 -25.55
C ARG A 195 18.42 2.75 -26.42
N TYR A 196 19.73 2.72 -26.26
CA TYR A 196 20.67 3.58 -27.00
C TYR A 196 21.87 2.78 -27.50
N LYS A 197 22.20 2.93 -28.80
CA LYS A 197 23.32 2.25 -29.47
C LYS A 197 23.39 0.73 -29.22
N GLY A 198 22.23 0.07 -29.22
CA GLY A 198 22.13 -1.38 -29.03
C GLY A 198 22.17 -1.86 -27.57
N GLY A 199 22.38 -0.97 -26.59
CA GLY A 199 22.32 -1.27 -25.16
C GLY A 199 21.15 -0.59 -24.45
N GLU A 200 20.87 -0.98 -23.22
CA GLU A 200 19.94 -0.28 -22.33
C GLU A 200 20.71 0.63 -21.37
N GLN A 201 20.32 1.90 -21.30
CA GLN A 201 20.92 2.90 -20.41
C GLN A 201 19.90 3.27 -19.34
N ILE A 202 20.36 3.30 -18.08
CA ILE A 202 19.58 3.83 -16.96
C ILE A 202 19.76 5.35 -16.92
N GLY A 203 18.69 6.03 -16.55
CA GLY A 203 18.63 7.48 -16.51
C GLY A 203 17.55 8.00 -15.56
N LYS A 204 17.24 9.28 -15.71
CA LYS A 204 16.21 9.99 -14.97
C LYS A 204 15.12 10.53 -15.90
N ALA A 205 13.90 10.56 -15.41
CA ALA A 205 12.78 11.29 -15.99
C ALA A 205 12.00 11.96 -14.87
N GLY A 206 10.97 12.76 -15.17
CA GLY A 206 10.16 13.37 -14.12
C GLY A 206 9.25 14.48 -14.61
N PRO A 207 8.49 15.12 -13.71
CA PRO A 207 7.59 16.24 -14.05
C PRO A 207 8.34 17.45 -14.63
N GLY A 208 9.60 17.66 -14.24
CA GLY A 208 10.47 18.72 -14.76
C GLY A 208 10.89 18.54 -16.22
N PHE A 209 10.69 17.36 -16.80
CA PHE A 209 11.04 17.06 -18.19
C PHE A 209 9.84 17.40 -19.10
N LYS A 210 10.09 18.19 -20.15
CA LYS A 210 9.06 18.48 -21.17
C LYS A 210 8.66 17.19 -21.89
N ASP A 211 9.64 16.37 -22.23
CA ASP A 211 9.51 15.08 -22.91
C ASP A 211 10.70 14.15 -22.60
N GLY A 212 10.47 12.85 -22.79
CA GLY A 212 11.52 11.84 -22.75
C GLY A 212 12.16 11.62 -21.36
N CYS A 213 13.44 11.24 -21.40
CA CYS A 213 14.29 11.00 -20.25
C CYS A 213 15.73 11.45 -20.56
N ALA A 214 16.51 11.72 -19.52
CA ALA A 214 17.95 11.93 -19.62
C ALA A 214 18.73 10.70 -19.15
N PHE A 215 19.82 10.37 -19.82
CA PHE A 215 20.69 9.25 -19.46
C PHE A 215 22.15 9.56 -19.78
N GLY A 216 23.07 8.97 -19.02
CA GLY A 216 24.50 9.08 -19.29
C GLY A 216 24.95 8.04 -20.31
N TYR A 217 25.79 8.43 -21.27
CA TYR A 217 26.51 7.50 -22.14
C TYR A 217 27.83 8.12 -22.60
N GLY A 218 28.93 7.36 -22.50
CA GLY A 218 30.24 7.81 -23.01
C GLY A 218 30.71 9.15 -22.42
N MET A 219 30.54 9.35 -21.10
CA MET A 219 30.88 10.57 -20.37
C MET A 219 30.09 11.83 -20.77
N LYS A 220 28.97 11.66 -21.48
CA LYS A 220 28.06 12.76 -21.84
C LYS A 220 26.65 12.44 -21.37
N GLU A 221 25.90 13.49 -21.07
CA GLU A 221 24.46 13.39 -20.89
C GLU A 221 23.77 13.39 -22.25
N HIS A 222 22.77 12.55 -22.38
CA HIS A 222 21.94 12.39 -23.56
C HIS A 222 20.47 12.46 -23.16
N TYR A 223 19.63 12.86 -24.11
CA TYR A 223 18.20 13.01 -23.94
C TYR A 223 17.49 12.22 -25.02
N SER A 224 16.44 11.49 -24.65
CA SER A 224 15.51 10.91 -25.64
C SER A 224 14.54 11.99 -26.14
N SER A 225 14.12 11.91 -27.39
CA SER A 225 13.10 12.81 -27.95
C SER A 225 11.69 12.42 -27.48
N GLY A 226 10.71 13.32 -27.59
CA GLY A 226 9.33 13.04 -27.21
C GLY A 226 8.60 11.98 -28.04
N GLN A 227 9.13 11.58 -29.19
CA GLN A 227 8.58 10.47 -29.99
C GLN A 227 9.17 9.11 -29.59
N ASP A 228 10.32 9.13 -28.91
CA ASP A 228 11.05 7.93 -28.54
C ASP A 228 10.33 7.13 -27.46
N GLN A 229 10.47 5.81 -27.55
CA GLN A 229 10.00 4.87 -26.54
C GLN A 229 11.05 4.74 -25.44
N TYR A 230 10.64 4.99 -24.20
CA TYR A 230 11.46 4.74 -23.01
C TYR A 230 10.60 4.09 -21.93
N PHE A 231 11.22 3.66 -20.84
CA PHE A 231 10.51 3.01 -19.76
C PHE A 231 10.77 3.74 -18.45
N VAL A 232 9.72 3.92 -17.65
CA VAL A 232 9.81 4.42 -16.27
C VAL A 232 9.60 3.23 -15.35
N LEU A 233 10.45 3.08 -14.34
CA LEU A 233 10.24 2.09 -13.30
C LEU A 233 9.10 2.58 -12.41
N ALA A 234 8.04 1.78 -12.27
CA ALA A 234 6.82 2.22 -11.61
C ALA A 234 6.18 1.09 -10.80
N ASN A 235 5.51 1.47 -9.71
CA ASN A 235 4.65 0.61 -8.92
C ASN A 235 3.28 0.47 -9.61
N PRO A 236 2.62 -0.69 -9.50
CA PRO A 236 1.22 -0.79 -9.87
C PRO A 236 0.41 0.15 -8.98
N PHE A 237 -0.59 0.85 -9.55
CA PHE A 237 -1.66 1.45 -8.76
C PHE A 237 -2.43 0.33 -8.05
#